data_AF-A0A397CJQ3-F1
#
_entry.id   AF-A0A397CJQ3-F1
#
_cell.length_a   1.000
_cell.length_b   1.000
_cell.length_c   1.000
_cell.angle_alpha   90.00
_cell.angle_beta   90.00
_cell.angle_gamma   90.00
#
_symmetry.space_group_name_H-M   'P 1'
#
loop_
_entity.id
_entity.type
_entity.pdbx_description
1 polymer ?
#
loop_
_entity_poly.entity_id
_entity_poly.type
_entity_poly.pdbx_seq_one_letter_code
_entity_poly.pdbx_strand_id
1 'polypeptide(L)'
;ANYTMPQLRSLYDTTMAFVVQIEQSTGKTDYTLRGALFNQLKLFLEKYHQAQTTKLVSTLNHELWKNAEISAARHAALVDVATGKGVSLVLSHDQSVGADTAAPLKQLTLPTASFRVVWSLVLGAGAMQAANLKSISAKHLGLASQSLEVIVAYIPHIKCQLSALLTQRQKLLLDDLDKVLQDYVEHNGKIFGKFISIVEDQIMKQFLEHIDRDVDYDDPTLVLPTAPLKGIAQNTVKLYQVLSPVLPPLQMQAVFSRVFDMLEHKMPSCFKAVQPHTAAGKRRVVADVVAFVDSFHELRGVVDLRGDQLVAHFKSSYE
;
A
#
# COMPACT_ATOMS: atom_id res chain seq x y z
N ALA A 1 -16.33 5.56 36.41
CA ALA A 1 -15.04 4.85 36.44
C ALA A 1 -14.74 4.33 35.04
N ASN A 2 -13.51 4.50 34.53
CA ASN A 2 -13.07 3.89 33.28
C ASN A 2 -12.56 2.49 33.59
N TYR A 3 -13.41 1.47 33.42
CA TYR A 3 -12.98 0.09 33.56
C TYR A 3 -12.14 -0.32 32.35
N THR A 4 -11.08 -1.08 32.59
CA THR A 4 -10.31 -1.73 31.54
C THR A 4 -11.01 -3.02 31.09
N MET A 5 -10.71 -3.51 29.89
CA MET A 5 -11.26 -4.76 29.37
C MET A 5 -10.99 -5.98 30.29
N PRO A 6 -9.79 -6.13 30.90
CA PRO A 6 -9.54 -7.21 31.88
C PRO A 6 -10.40 -7.09 33.14
N GLN A 7 -10.58 -5.86 33.66
CA GLN A 7 -11.43 -5.61 34.84
C GLN A 7 -12.89 -5.92 34.56
N LEU A 8 -13.40 -5.54 33.38
CA LEU A 8 -14.75 -5.89 32.95
C LEU A 8 -14.94 -7.41 32.86
N ARG A 9 -13.96 -8.12 32.27
CA ARG A 9 -14.02 -9.58 32.15
C ARG A 9 -14.09 -10.22 33.53
N SER A 10 -13.22 -9.82 34.45
CA SER A 10 -13.22 -10.30 35.83
C SER A 10 -14.55 -10.04 36.54
N LEU A 11 -15.12 -8.84 36.37
CA LEU A 11 -16.43 -8.49 36.94
C LEU A 11 -17.55 -9.37 36.36
N TYR A 12 -17.57 -9.56 35.04
CA TYR A 12 -18.56 -10.40 34.37
C TYR A 12 -18.48 -11.85 34.83
N ASP A 13 -17.28 -12.43 34.84
CA ASP A 13 -17.05 -13.83 35.26
C ASP A 13 -17.47 -14.04 36.73
N THR A 14 -17.11 -13.11 37.62
CA THR A 14 -17.49 -13.15 39.05
C THR A 14 -19.01 -13.06 39.21
N THR A 15 -19.65 -12.12 38.51
CA THR A 15 -21.10 -11.93 38.61
C THR A 15 -21.85 -13.12 38.01
N MET A 16 -21.39 -13.66 36.88
CA MET A 16 -21.99 -14.84 36.27
C MET A 16 -21.82 -16.09 37.14
N ALA A 17 -20.67 -16.26 37.81
CA ALA A 17 -20.48 -17.35 38.78
C ALA A 17 -21.48 -17.27 39.94
N PHE A 18 -21.72 -16.07 40.47
CA PHE A 18 -22.74 -15.86 41.50
C PHE A 18 -24.15 -16.19 41.00
N VAL A 19 -24.52 -15.76 39.78
CA VAL A 19 -25.82 -16.13 39.16
C VAL A 19 -25.97 -17.64 39.07
N VAL A 20 -24.95 -18.35 38.58
CA VAL A 20 -24.98 -19.81 38.47
C VAL A 20 -25.18 -20.49 39.83
N GLN A 21 -24.54 -19.99 40.89
CA GLN A 21 -24.72 -20.53 42.25
C GLN A 21 -26.15 -20.32 42.78
N ILE A 22 -26.76 -19.16 42.52
CA ILE A 22 -28.18 -18.92 42.88
C ILE A 22 -29.09 -19.89 42.13
N GLU A 23 -28.86 -20.13 40.85
CA GLU A 23 -29.71 -21.01 40.06
C GLU A 23 -29.60 -22.47 40.47
N GLN A 24 -28.39 -22.90 40.87
CA GLN A 24 -28.18 -24.23 41.44
C GLN A 24 -28.95 -24.41 42.75
N SER A 25 -28.95 -23.38 43.62
CA SER A 25 -29.68 -23.45 44.90
C SER A 25 -31.20 -23.33 44.75
N THR A 26 -31.69 -22.60 43.74
CA THR A 26 -33.12 -22.39 43.50
C THR A 26 -33.74 -23.42 42.54
N GLY A 27 -32.92 -24.17 41.82
CA GLY A 27 -33.34 -25.15 40.79
C GLY A 27 -33.96 -24.51 39.55
N LYS A 28 -33.88 -23.19 39.39
CA LYS A 28 -34.50 -22.43 38.28
C LYS A 28 -33.51 -21.46 37.67
N THR A 29 -33.54 -21.37 36.35
CA THR A 29 -32.73 -20.43 35.56
C THR A 29 -33.39 -19.04 35.53
N ASP A 30 -32.67 -17.99 35.91
CA ASP A 30 -33.13 -16.60 35.81
C ASP A 30 -32.63 -15.97 34.51
N TYR A 31 -33.47 -16.06 33.48
CA TYR A 31 -33.20 -15.44 32.18
C TYR A 31 -33.20 -13.91 32.23
N THR A 32 -33.89 -13.30 33.20
CA THR A 32 -33.97 -11.84 33.33
C THR A 32 -32.62 -11.29 33.79
N LEU A 33 -32.05 -11.89 34.84
CA LEU A 33 -30.74 -11.49 35.37
C LEU A 33 -29.62 -11.74 34.34
N ARG A 34 -29.65 -12.89 33.65
CA ARG A 34 -28.71 -13.15 32.54
C ARG A 34 -28.85 -12.13 31.41
N GLY A 35 -30.08 -11.81 31.01
CA GLY A 35 -30.34 -10.82 29.98
C GLY A 35 -29.82 -9.43 30.37
N ALA A 36 -30.04 -9.02 31.62
CA ALA A 36 -29.54 -7.76 32.16
C ALA A 36 -28.00 -7.70 32.14
N LEU A 37 -27.33 -8.76 32.61
CA LEU A 37 -25.86 -8.85 32.58
C LEU A 37 -25.30 -8.80 31.15
N PHE A 38 -25.91 -9.53 30.23
CA PHE A 38 -25.50 -9.54 28.83
C PHE A 38 -25.70 -8.17 28.18
N ASN A 39 -26.82 -7.49 28.45
CA ASN A 39 -27.06 -6.14 27.95
C ASN A 39 -26.05 -5.12 28.49
N GLN A 40 -25.69 -5.19 29.78
CA GLN A 40 -24.66 -4.32 30.35
C GLN A 40 -23.29 -4.57 29.70
N LEU A 41 -22.93 -5.84 29.49
CA LEU A 41 -21.70 -6.21 28.79
C LEU A 41 -21.69 -5.65 27.36
N LYS A 42 -22.80 -5.82 26.63
CA LYS A 42 -22.95 -5.32 25.25
C LYS A 42 -22.77 -3.80 25.19
N LEU A 43 -23.48 -3.04 26.04
CA LEU A 43 -23.38 -1.57 26.08
C LEU A 43 -21.97 -1.09 26.41
N PHE A 44 -21.27 -1.78 27.32
CA PHE A 44 -19.88 -1.47 27.61
C PHE A 44 -19.00 -1.72 26.40
N LEU A 45 -19.13 -2.88 25.74
CA LEU A 45 -18.31 -3.24 24.57
C LEU A 45 -18.51 -2.25 23.42
N GLU A 46 -19.75 -1.83 23.16
CA GLU A 46 -20.06 -0.82 22.15
C GLU A 46 -19.37 0.51 22.48
N LYS A 47 -19.48 0.97 23.73
CA LYS A 47 -18.85 2.22 24.17
C LYS A 47 -17.32 2.14 24.15
N TYR A 48 -16.74 1.02 24.59
CA TYR A 48 -15.30 0.80 24.59
C TYR A 48 -14.77 0.76 23.16
N HIS A 49 -15.42 0.00 22.27
CA HIS A 49 -15.06 -0.04 20.85
C HIS A 49 -15.12 1.36 20.23
N GLN A 50 -16.20 2.11 20.45
CA GLN A 50 -16.34 3.47 19.94
C GLN A 50 -15.19 4.37 20.45
N ALA A 51 -14.86 4.31 21.74
CA ALA A 51 -13.76 5.07 22.32
C ALA A 51 -12.39 4.68 21.72
N GLN A 52 -12.12 3.39 21.53
CA GLN A 52 -10.88 2.93 20.89
C GLN A 52 -10.81 3.35 19.42
N THR A 53 -11.91 3.26 18.68
CA THR A 53 -11.99 3.73 17.29
C THR A 53 -11.73 5.24 17.23
N THR A 54 -12.35 6.05 18.09
CA THR A 54 -12.09 7.49 18.16
C THR A 54 -10.62 7.78 18.51
N LYS A 55 -10.04 7.02 19.44
CA LYS A 55 -8.62 7.15 19.82
C LYS A 55 -7.69 6.80 18.65
N LEU A 56 -7.97 5.72 17.93
CA LEU A 56 -7.21 5.28 16.76
C LEU A 56 -7.28 6.32 15.63
N VAL A 57 -8.48 6.80 15.30
CA VAL A 57 -8.68 7.87 14.30
C VAL A 57 -7.94 9.13 14.71
N SER A 58 -8.04 9.54 15.98
CA SER A 58 -7.30 10.70 16.49
C SER A 58 -5.78 10.50 16.39
N THR A 59 -5.28 9.33 16.80
CA THR A 59 -3.84 9.02 16.72
C THR A 59 -3.35 9.07 15.28
N LEU A 60 -4.12 8.48 14.36
CA LEU A 60 -3.84 8.48 12.92
C LEU A 60 -3.81 9.91 12.34
N ASN A 61 -4.73 10.78 12.76
CA ASN A 61 -4.78 12.17 12.29
C ASN A 61 -3.58 13.01 12.75
N HIS A 62 -2.98 12.68 13.89
CA HIS A 62 -1.82 13.40 14.45
C HIS A 62 -0.48 12.71 14.14
N GLU A 63 -0.52 11.59 13.42
CA GLU A 63 0.67 10.83 13.06
C GLU A 63 1.51 11.60 12.02
N LEU A 64 2.83 11.63 12.24
CA LEU A 64 3.77 12.30 11.34
C LEU A 64 4.51 11.28 10.47
N TRP A 65 4.85 11.66 9.25
CA TRP A 65 5.70 10.89 8.34
C TRP A 65 7.14 10.79 8.85
N LYS A 66 7.36 9.93 9.83
CA LYS A 66 8.69 9.60 10.36
C LYS A 66 8.92 8.11 10.19
N ASN A 67 10.14 7.73 9.83
CA ASN A 67 10.56 6.34 9.92
C ASN A 67 10.39 5.93 11.38
N ALA A 68 9.53 4.95 11.64
CA ALA A 68 9.52 4.33 12.94
C ALA A 68 9.78 2.83 12.83
N GLU A 69 10.56 2.45 13.81
CA GLU A 69 11.36 1.25 13.88
C GLU A 69 10.52 0.22 14.65
N ILE A 70 10.41 -1.01 14.12
CA ILE A 70 9.61 -2.04 14.80
C ILE A 70 10.48 -2.67 15.88
N SER A 71 10.05 -2.62 17.13
CA SER A 71 10.76 -3.32 18.20
C SER A 71 10.74 -4.84 17.97
N ALA A 72 11.80 -5.54 18.40
CA ALA A 72 11.89 -6.99 18.21
C ALA A 72 10.68 -7.73 18.80
N ALA A 73 10.16 -7.28 19.96
CA ALA A 73 8.97 -7.85 20.57
C ALA A 73 7.71 -7.68 19.71
N ARG A 74 7.51 -6.50 19.10
CA ARG A 74 6.39 -6.26 18.18
C ARG A 74 6.50 -7.12 16.92
N HIS A 75 7.70 -7.25 16.36
CA HIS A 75 7.93 -8.11 15.19
C HIS A 75 7.65 -9.58 15.50
N ALA A 76 8.14 -10.09 16.63
CA ALA A 76 7.86 -11.46 17.06
C ALA A 76 6.36 -11.71 17.24
N ALA A 77 5.64 -10.81 17.92
CA ALA A 77 4.18 -10.92 18.08
C ALA A 77 3.44 -10.94 16.73
N LEU A 78 3.88 -10.11 15.79
CA LEU A 78 3.39 -10.06 14.42
C LEU A 78 3.63 -11.39 13.66
N VAL A 79 4.82 -11.98 13.79
CA VAL A 79 5.14 -13.30 13.21
C VAL A 79 4.33 -14.42 13.86
N ASP A 80 4.12 -14.38 15.18
CA ASP A 80 3.31 -15.38 15.89
C ASP A 80 1.86 -15.38 15.42
N VAL A 81 1.29 -14.19 15.14
CA VAL A 81 -0.02 -14.06 14.48
C VAL A 81 0.00 -14.74 13.12
N ALA A 82 0.98 -14.41 12.27
CA ALA A 82 1.06 -14.93 10.89
C ALA A 82 1.33 -16.45 10.83
N THR A 83 2.03 -17.00 11.80
CA THR A 83 2.36 -18.44 11.86
C THR A 83 1.28 -19.29 12.55
N GLY A 84 0.23 -18.67 13.08
CA GLY A 84 -0.82 -19.39 13.80
C GLY A 84 -0.36 -19.97 15.14
N LYS A 85 0.80 -19.55 15.66
CA LYS A 85 1.31 -19.97 16.99
C LYS A 85 0.47 -19.47 18.17
N GLY A 86 -0.60 -18.74 17.86
CA GLY A 86 -1.59 -18.27 18.80
C GLY A 86 -1.16 -16.95 19.40
N VAL A 87 -1.94 -15.90 19.17
CA VAL A 87 -1.96 -14.80 20.12
C VAL A 87 -2.55 -15.40 21.38
N SER A 88 -1.81 -15.37 22.48
CA SER A 88 -2.42 -15.60 23.78
C SER A 88 -3.51 -14.54 23.92
N LEU A 89 -4.79 -14.93 23.81
CA LEU A 89 -5.97 -14.04 23.95
C LEU A 89 -6.15 -13.61 25.41
N VAL A 90 -5.04 -13.33 26.08
CA VAL A 90 -5.02 -12.70 27.38
C VAL A 90 -5.40 -11.26 27.12
N LEU A 91 -6.51 -10.85 27.73
CA LEU A 91 -6.83 -9.44 27.89
C LEU A 91 -5.71 -8.83 28.75
N SER A 92 -4.64 -8.38 28.10
CA SER A 92 -3.56 -7.67 28.75
C SER A 92 -4.05 -6.29 29.17
N HIS A 93 -3.52 -5.76 30.28
CA HIS A 93 -3.71 -4.35 30.60
C HIS A 93 -3.22 -3.51 29.43
N ASP A 94 -4.03 -2.54 29.00
CA ASP A 94 -3.67 -1.60 27.94
C ASP A 94 -2.31 -0.97 28.30
N GLN A 95 -1.26 -1.45 27.63
CA GLN A 95 0.11 -0.92 27.63
C GLN A 95 0.89 -1.00 28.96
N SER A 96 1.65 -2.07 29.11
CA SER A 96 3.04 -1.92 29.58
C SER A 96 3.96 -2.58 28.56
N VAL A 97 4.27 -1.86 27.49
CA VAL A 97 5.39 -2.26 26.63
C VAL A 97 6.63 -1.96 27.47
N GLY A 98 7.23 -2.99 28.06
CA GLY A 98 8.51 -2.86 28.75
C GLY A 98 9.53 -2.21 27.82
N ALA A 99 10.49 -1.47 28.37
CA ALA A 99 11.55 -0.87 27.59
C ALA A 99 12.32 -1.97 26.84
N ASP A 100 12.09 -2.08 25.53
CA ASP A 100 12.79 -3.03 24.66
C ASP A 100 14.25 -2.60 24.53
N THR A 101 15.17 -3.45 24.95
CA THR A 101 16.63 -3.23 24.85
C THR A 101 17.22 -3.67 23.50
N ALA A 102 16.44 -4.38 22.68
CA ALA A 102 16.86 -4.90 21.38
C ALA A 102 16.81 -3.82 20.30
N ALA A 103 17.80 -3.82 19.40
CA ALA A 103 17.83 -2.93 18.25
C ALA A 103 16.58 -3.14 17.38
N PRO A 104 15.90 -2.06 16.98
CA PRO A 104 14.68 -2.18 16.20
C PRO A 104 14.95 -2.60 14.75
N LEU A 105 13.95 -3.23 14.16
CA LEU A 105 14.00 -3.86 12.85
C LEU A 105 13.51 -2.89 11.75
N LYS A 106 14.22 -2.91 10.62
CA LYS A 106 13.93 -2.11 9.41
C LYS A 106 12.98 -2.80 8.42
N GLN A 107 12.64 -4.06 8.67
CA GLN A 107 11.83 -4.91 7.79
C GLN A 107 10.98 -5.86 8.62
N LEU A 108 9.72 -6.03 8.20
CA LEU A 108 8.83 -7.07 8.72
C LEU A 108 8.96 -8.29 7.81
N THR A 109 9.28 -9.44 8.38
CA THR A 109 9.44 -10.69 7.62
C THR A 109 8.39 -11.65 8.13
N LEU A 110 7.37 -11.89 7.31
CA LEU A 110 6.38 -12.93 7.51
C LEU A 110 6.84 -14.22 6.84
N PRO A 111 6.29 -15.40 7.21
CA PRO A 111 6.67 -16.67 6.61
C PRO A 111 6.55 -16.69 5.07
N THR A 112 5.62 -15.93 4.51
CA THR A 112 5.28 -15.92 3.08
C THR A 112 5.81 -14.69 2.33
N ALA A 113 6.21 -13.63 3.02
CA ALA A 113 6.59 -12.37 2.39
C ALA A 113 7.40 -11.49 3.34
N SER A 114 8.28 -10.66 2.78
CA SER A 114 9.03 -9.66 3.54
C SER A 114 8.68 -8.26 3.08
N PHE A 115 8.28 -7.40 4.01
CA PHE A 115 7.81 -6.04 3.77
C PHE A 115 8.81 -5.04 4.38
N ARG A 116 9.33 -4.12 3.56
CA ARG A 116 10.14 -3.01 4.08
C ARG A 116 9.21 -2.07 4.83
N VAL A 117 9.31 -2.03 6.14
CA VAL A 117 8.36 -1.25 6.95
C VAL A 117 8.85 0.17 7.07
N VAL A 118 8.16 1.08 6.41
CA VAL A 118 8.16 2.51 6.70
C VAL A 118 6.72 3.04 6.54
N TRP A 119 6.35 4.00 7.38
CA TRP A 119 5.03 4.31 7.98
C TRP A 119 3.89 4.91 7.10
N SER A 120 2.72 5.03 7.75
CA SER A 120 1.31 5.22 7.34
C SER A 120 0.86 6.66 6.96
N LEU A 121 0.39 6.85 5.72
CA LEU A 121 -1.02 7.09 5.30
C LEU A 121 -1.03 7.82 3.95
N VAL A 122 -1.39 7.11 2.88
CA VAL A 122 -1.85 7.71 1.65
C VAL A 122 -3.33 8.04 1.75
N LEU A 123 -3.67 9.22 1.24
CA LEU A 123 -5.02 9.78 1.06
C LEU A 123 -5.65 10.49 2.26
N GLY A 124 -5.21 11.73 2.41
CA GLY A 124 -5.96 12.81 3.03
C GLY A 124 -5.07 14.05 3.04
N ALA A 125 -5.48 15.14 2.37
CA ALA A 125 -4.71 16.40 2.35
C ALA A 125 -4.45 16.99 3.76
N GLY A 126 -5.08 16.45 4.81
CA GLY A 126 -4.82 16.79 6.21
C GLY A 126 -3.39 16.50 6.68
N ALA A 127 -2.70 15.49 6.12
CA ALA A 127 -1.30 15.21 6.47
C ALA A 127 -0.34 16.32 6.00
N MET A 128 -0.69 17.07 4.95
CA MET A 128 0.11 18.21 4.49
C MET A 128 0.14 19.34 5.52
N GLN A 129 -1.00 19.56 6.20
CA GLN A 129 -1.15 20.61 7.23
C GLN A 129 -0.47 20.22 8.56
N ALA A 130 -0.54 18.95 8.96
CA ALA A 130 0.04 18.47 10.22
C ALA A 130 1.57 18.21 10.16
N ALA A 131 2.09 17.75 9.01
CA ALA A 131 3.50 17.40 8.85
C ALA A 131 4.37 18.48 8.20
N ASN A 132 3.80 19.66 7.89
CA ASN A 132 4.47 20.77 7.19
C ASN A 132 5.11 20.33 5.84
N LEU A 133 4.54 19.31 5.22
CA LEU A 133 5.02 18.75 3.96
C LEU A 133 4.45 19.57 2.79
N LYS A 134 5.36 20.14 1.99
CA LYS A 134 4.99 20.97 0.82
C LYS A 134 4.26 20.17 -0.26
N SER A 135 4.46 18.85 -0.35
CA SER A 135 3.80 17.98 -1.32
C SER A 135 3.83 16.49 -0.94
N ILE A 136 2.92 15.70 -1.51
CA ILE A 136 2.93 14.24 -1.46
C ILE A 136 3.82 13.71 -2.60
N SER A 137 4.93 13.04 -2.24
CA SER A 137 5.89 12.49 -3.21
C SER A 137 5.56 11.04 -3.59
N ALA A 138 6.12 10.56 -4.70
CA ALA A 138 6.03 9.15 -5.08
C ALA A 138 6.57 8.20 -4.00
N LYS A 139 7.57 8.65 -3.21
CA LYS A 139 8.06 7.92 -2.04
C LYS A 139 6.95 7.68 -1.02
N HIS A 140 6.19 8.72 -0.68
CA HIS A 140 5.08 8.61 0.29
C HIS A 140 4.00 7.64 -0.22
N LEU A 141 3.72 7.67 -1.53
CA LEU A 141 2.80 6.73 -2.15
C LEU A 141 3.27 5.27 -2.01
N GLY A 142 4.56 5.02 -2.27
CA GLY A 142 5.13 3.67 -2.16
C GLY A 142 5.09 3.13 -0.73
N LEU A 143 5.29 4.00 0.26
CA LEU A 143 5.26 3.63 1.68
C LEU A 143 3.88 3.19 2.16
N ALA A 144 2.84 3.91 1.75
CA ALA A 144 1.50 3.49 2.10
C ALA A 144 1.09 2.22 1.34
N SER A 145 1.55 2.02 0.10
CA SER A 145 1.36 0.74 -0.58
C SER A 145 1.90 -0.43 0.24
N GLN A 146 3.13 -0.32 0.78
CA GLN A 146 3.68 -1.33 1.70
C GLN A 146 2.83 -1.51 2.97
N SER A 147 2.31 -0.41 3.53
CA SER A 147 1.45 -0.47 4.72
C SER A 147 0.14 -1.19 4.43
N LEU A 148 -0.51 -0.93 3.29
CA LEU A 148 -1.73 -1.61 2.87
C LEU A 148 -1.46 -3.11 2.67
N GLU A 149 -0.34 -3.47 2.05
CA GLU A 149 -0.01 -4.87 1.80
C GLU A 149 0.27 -5.67 3.06
N VAL A 150 0.86 -5.06 4.08
CA VAL A 150 1.00 -5.70 5.39
C VAL A 150 -0.39 -6.08 5.92
N ILE A 151 -1.36 -5.17 5.85
CA ILE A 151 -2.73 -5.45 6.29
C ILE A 151 -3.39 -6.54 5.44
N VAL A 152 -3.23 -6.47 4.11
CA VAL A 152 -3.71 -7.51 3.17
C VAL A 152 -3.14 -8.88 3.52
N ALA A 153 -1.85 -8.97 3.87
CA ALA A 153 -1.21 -10.21 4.27
C ALA A 153 -1.75 -10.74 5.61
N TYR A 154 -2.10 -9.86 6.54
CA TYR A 154 -2.58 -10.25 7.87
C TYR A 154 -4.04 -10.68 7.94
N ILE A 155 -4.92 -10.06 7.15
CA ILE A 155 -6.36 -10.34 7.22
C ILE A 155 -6.67 -11.85 7.13
N PRO A 156 -6.09 -12.64 6.21
CA PRO A 156 -6.31 -14.08 6.14
C PRO A 156 -5.91 -14.83 7.43
N HIS A 157 -4.80 -14.44 8.05
CA HIS A 157 -4.33 -15.06 9.31
C HIS A 157 -5.27 -14.72 10.47
N ILE A 158 -5.71 -13.46 10.58
CA ILE A 158 -6.70 -13.02 11.57
C ILE A 158 -8.01 -13.79 11.38
N LYS A 159 -8.49 -13.89 10.13
CA LYS A 159 -9.71 -14.62 9.78
C LYS A 159 -9.62 -16.10 10.18
N CYS A 160 -8.49 -16.75 9.91
CA CYS A 160 -8.26 -18.15 10.27
C CYS A 160 -8.34 -18.36 11.79
N GLN A 161 -7.66 -17.51 12.57
CA GLN A 161 -7.68 -17.60 14.03
C GLN A 161 -9.07 -17.34 14.62
N LEU A 162 -9.78 -16.32 14.12
CA LEU A 162 -11.16 -16.04 14.55
C LEU A 162 -12.11 -17.20 14.19
N SER A 163 -11.96 -17.80 13.01
CA SER A 163 -12.78 -18.94 12.58
C SER A 163 -12.69 -20.14 13.53
N ALA A 164 -11.54 -20.34 14.19
CA ALA A 164 -11.34 -21.40 15.18
C ALA A 164 -12.10 -21.14 16.50
N LEU A 165 -12.46 -19.89 16.79
CA LEU A 165 -13.08 -19.46 18.05
C LEU A 165 -14.58 -19.18 17.92
N LEU A 166 -15.06 -18.97 16.68
CA LEU A 166 -16.42 -18.58 16.39
C LEU A 166 -17.33 -19.77 16.06
N THR A 167 -18.58 -19.67 16.49
CA THR A 167 -19.64 -20.63 16.11
C THR A 167 -19.99 -20.51 14.62
N GLN A 168 -20.61 -21.54 14.05
CA GLN A 168 -20.97 -21.56 12.63
C GLN A 168 -21.83 -20.36 12.20
N ARG A 169 -22.75 -19.90 13.06
CA ARG A 169 -23.58 -18.71 12.79
C ARG A 169 -22.76 -17.42 12.80
N GLN A 170 -21.75 -17.33 13.65
CA GLN A 170 -20.88 -16.14 13.77
C GLN A 170 -19.83 -16.07 12.66
N LYS A 171 -19.50 -17.18 12.00
CA LYS A 171 -18.55 -17.19 10.87
C LYS A 171 -19.02 -16.33 9.69
N LEU A 172 -20.32 -16.04 9.56
CA LEU A 172 -20.85 -15.08 8.58
C LEU A 172 -20.26 -13.67 8.75
N LEU A 173 -19.84 -13.30 9.97
CA LEU A 173 -19.15 -12.02 10.22
C LEU A 173 -17.75 -11.97 9.61
N LEU A 174 -17.15 -13.12 9.29
CA LEU A 174 -15.84 -13.18 8.66
C LEU A 174 -15.88 -12.78 7.18
N ASP A 175 -17.06 -12.77 6.56
CA ASP A 175 -17.24 -12.30 5.18
C ASP A 175 -16.96 -10.79 5.08
N ASP A 176 -17.19 -10.03 6.16
CA ASP A 176 -16.86 -8.61 6.20
C ASP A 176 -15.34 -8.37 6.18
N LEU A 177 -14.53 -9.32 6.69
CA LEU A 177 -13.07 -9.25 6.56
C LEU A 177 -12.62 -9.44 5.11
N ASP A 178 -13.33 -10.23 4.30
CA ASP A 178 -13.02 -10.37 2.88
C ASP A 178 -13.36 -9.10 2.08
N LYS A 179 -14.46 -8.43 2.43
CA LYS A 179 -14.81 -7.14 1.84
C LYS A 179 -13.73 -6.10 2.16
N VAL A 180 -13.33 -6.03 3.43
CA VAL A 180 -12.23 -5.16 3.86
C VAL A 180 -10.95 -5.50 3.09
N LEU A 181 -10.59 -6.78 2.98
CA LEU A 181 -9.43 -7.22 2.19
C LEU A 181 -9.50 -6.71 0.74
N GLN A 182 -10.66 -6.82 0.10
CA GLN A 182 -10.89 -6.32 -1.25
C GLN A 182 -10.70 -4.80 -1.34
N ASP A 183 -11.23 -4.03 -0.37
CA ASP A 183 -11.06 -2.58 -0.31
C ASP A 183 -9.58 -2.18 -0.22
N TYR A 184 -8.78 -2.89 0.59
CA TYR A 184 -7.34 -2.66 0.69
C TYR A 184 -6.61 -2.94 -0.62
N VAL A 185 -6.97 -4.05 -1.30
CA VAL A 185 -6.38 -4.42 -2.60
C VAL A 185 -6.75 -3.40 -3.68
N GLU A 186 -8.01 -2.95 -3.74
CA GLU A 186 -8.46 -1.95 -4.70
C GLU A 186 -7.76 -0.60 -4.45
N HIS A 187 -7.66 -0.19 -3.18
CA HIS A 187 -6.92 1.00 -2.80
C HIS A 187 -5.46 0.91 -3.23
N ASN A 188 -4.77 -0.21 -2.98
CA ASN A 188 -3.42 -0.41 -3.47
C ASN A 188 -3.37 -0.25 -5.01
N GLY A 189 -4.33 -0.82 -5.73
CA GLY A 189 -4.47 -0.62 -7.18
C GLY A 189 -4.57 0.85 -7.61
N LYS A 190 -5.32 1.68 -6.87
CA LYS A 190 -5.42 3.13 -7.12
C LYS A 190 -4.09 3.86 -6.90
N ILE A 191 -3.30 3.46 -5.90
CA ILE A 191 -1.95 4.01 -5.66
C ILE A 191 -1.04 3.70 -6.85
N PHE A 192 -1.05 2.45 -7.33
CA PHE A 192 -0.28 2.05 -8.51
C PHE A 192 -0.71 2.83 -9.76
N GLY A 193 -2.02 3.03 -9.93
CA GLY A 193 -2.58 3.89 -10.98
C GLY A 193 -2.00 5.31 -10.91
N LYS A 194 -1.84 5.86 -9.70
CA LYS A 194 -1.27 7.21 -9.53
C LYS A 194 0.20 7.30 -9.95
N PHE A 195 1.01 6.26 -9.76
CA PHE A 195 2.39 6.25 -10.29
C PHE A 195 2.41 6.35 -11.80
N ILE A 196 1.52 5.60 -12.46
CA ILE A 196 1.38 5.63 -13.93
C ILE A 196 0.93 7.02 -14.37
N SER A 197 -0.10 7.59 -13.72
CA SER A 197 -0.57 8.95 -14.04
C SER A 197 0.50 10.02 -13.83
N ILE A 198 1.40 9.89 -12.85
CA ILE A 198 2.52 10.84 -12.68
C ILE A 198 3.41 10.85 -13.92
N VAL A 199 3.71 9.66 -14.46
CA VAL A 199 4.53 9.52 -15.68
C VAL A 199 3.73 9.98 -16.91
N GLU A 200 2.45 9.60 -17.01
CA GLU A 200 1.55 10.00 -18.11
C GLU A 200 1.36 11.52 -18.17
N ASP A 201 1.08 12.19 -17.05
CA ASP A 201 0.91 13.65 -16.99
C ASP A 201 2.19 14.37 -17.44
N GLN A 202 3.36 13.82 -17.08
CA GLN A 202 4.64 14.37 -17.51
C GLN A 202 4.85 14.24 -19.02
N ILE A 203 4.51 13.08 -19.59
CA ILE A 203 4.62 12.80 -21.02
C ILE A 203 3.64 13.66 -21.81
N MET A 204 2.37 13.70 -21.40
CA MET A 204 1.30 14.44 -22.09
C MET A 204 1.50 15.95 -22.02
N LYS A 205 1.75 16.50 -20.84
CA LYS A 205 1.69 17.95 -20.60
C LYS A 205 2.95 18.71 -21.01
N GLN A 206 4.11 18.08 -21.00
CA GLN A 206 5.38 18.76 -21.32
C GLN A 206 5.83 18.54 -22.77
N PHE A 207 5.40 17.46 -23.45
CA PHE A 207 6.10 17.00 -24.65
C PHE A 207 5.22 16.66 -25.84
N LEU A 208 4.20 15.84 -25.64
CA LEU A 208 3.46 15.27 -26.76
C LEU A 208 2.61 16.32 -27.48
N GLU A 209 2.33 17.44 -26.82
CA GLU A 209 1.67 18.61 -27.40
C GLU A 209 2.61 19.53 -28.20
N HIS A 210 3.94 19.42 -28.04
CA HIS A 210 4.91 20.40 -28.57
C HIS A 210 6.06 19.79 -29.39
N ILE A 211 6.21 18.46 -29.46
CA ILE A 211 7.35 17.80 -30.11
C ILE A 211 7.53 18.15 -31.59
N ASP A 212 6.42 18.37 -32.32
CA ASP A 212 6.42 18.81 -33.73
C ASP A 212 7.01 20.23 -33.90
N ARG A 213 6.93 21.08 -32.87
CA ARG A 213 7.45 22.45 -32.88
C ARG A 213 8.87 22.54 -32.35
N ASP A 214 9.22 21.69 -31.39
CA ASP A 214 10.45 21.81 -30.62
C ASP A 214 11.60 20.98 -31.19
N VAL A 215 11.33 20.03 -32.10
CA VAL A 215 12.34 19.13 -32.66
C VAL A 215 12.27 19.08 -34.18
N ASP A 216 13.29 19.64 -34.83
CA ASP A 216 13.51 19.47 -36.27
C ASP A 216 14.37 18.22 -36.53
N TYR A 217 13.72 17.13 -36.95
CA TYR A 217 14.41 15.89 -37.30
C TYR A 217 15.20 15.98 -38.62
N ASP A 218 14.94 16.96 -39.47
CA ASP A 218 15.70 17.17 -40.71
C ASP A 218 17.07 17.84 -40.45
N ASP A 219 17.27 18.50 -39.30
CA ASP A 219 18.55 19.13 -38.90
C ASP A 219 19.70 18.11 -38.70
N PRO A 220 20.79 18.16 -39.51
CA PRO A 220 21.93 17.24 -39.39
C PRO A 220 22.75 17.38 -38.12
N THR A 221 22.56 18.44 -37.34
CA THR A 221 23.24 18.66 -36.07
C THR A 221 22.44 18.17 -34.85
N LEU A 222 21.25 17.62 -35.08
CA LEU A 222 20.39 17.13 -34.02
C LEU A 222 21.08 16.02 -33.19
N VAL A 223 21.16 16.26 -31.88
CA VAL A 223 21.73 15.31 -30.92
C VAL A 223 20.66 14.34 -30.44
N LEU A 224 20.96 13.04 -30.51
CA LEU A 224 20.10 11.96 -30.04
C LEU A 224 20.65 11.37 -28.71
N PRO A 225 19.80 10.96 -27.75
CA PRO A 225 18.36 11.17 -27.76
C PRO A 225 18.01 12.66 -27.63
N THR A 226 16.91 13.07 -28.25
CA THR A 226 16.46 14.46 -28.25
C THR A 226 16.26 14.95 -26.82
N ALA A 227 16.50 16.24 -26.58
CA ALA A 227 16.34 16.85 -25.26
C ALA A 227 14.96 16.53 -24.65
N PRO A 228 13.90 16.47 -25.48
CA PRO A 228 12.70 15.78 -25.14
C PRO A 228 12.93 14.32 -24.67
N LEU A 229 13.06 13.32 -25.53
CA LEU A 229 13.02 11.92 -25.09
C LEU A 229 13.98 11.59 -23.91
N LYS A 230 15.14 12.26 -23.87
CA LYS A 230 16.07 12.23 -22.73
C LYS A 230 15.43 12.64 -21.39
N GLY A 231 14.64 13.70 -21.36
CA GLY A 231 13.92 14.18 -20.17
C GLY A 231 12.90 13.16 -19.63
N ILE A 232 12.13 12.52 -20.52
CA ILE A 232 11.20 11.44 -20.10
C ILE A 232 11.98 10.28 -19.50
N ALA A 233 13.02 9.80 -20.20
CA ALA A 233 13.83 8.69 -19.72
C ALA A 233 14.43 9.01 -18.34
N GLN A 234 15.03 10.19 -18.18
CA GLN A 234 15.61 10.61 -16.90
C GLN A 234 14.58 10.68 -15.77
N ASN A 235 13.37 11.18 -16.02
CA ASN A 235 12.36 11.32 -14.97
C ASN A 235 11.71 9.98 -14.61
N THR A 236 11.51 9.10 -15.59
CA THR A 236 11.10 7.71 -15.33
C THR A 236 12.17 6.95 -14.54
N VAL A 237 13.46 7.15 -14.84
CA VAL A 237 14.57 6.59 -14.04
C VAL A 237 14.61 7.19 -12.64
N LYS A 238 14.39 8.50 -12.46
CA LYS A 238 14.27 9.11 -11.12
C LYS A 238 13.11 8.53 -10.33
N LEU A 239 11.96 8.29 -10.97
CA LEU A 239 10.83 7.64 -10.31
C LEU A 239 11.23 6.24 -9.82
N TYR A 240 11.92 5.46 -10.66
CA TYR A 240 12.46 4.15 -10.29
C TYR A 240 13.41 4.26 -9.08
N GLN A 241 14.35 5.19 -9.09
CA GLN A 241 15.30 5.41 -8.00
C GLN A 241 14.61 5.80 -6.68
N VAL A 242 13.50 6.52 -6.75
CA VAL A 242 12.71 6.91 -5.57
C VAL A 242 11.90 5.73 -5.02
N LEU A 243 11.38 4.87 -5.90
CA LEU A 243 10.53 3.75 -5.53
C LEU A 243 11.30 2.47 -5.17
N SER A 244 12.47 2.21 -5.76
CA SER A 244 13.27 1.00 -5.53
C SER A 244 13.71 0.74 -4.08
N PRO A 245 14.03 1.75 -3.24
CA PRO A 245 14.29 1.48 -1.83
C PRO A 245 13.02 1.14 -1.03
N VAL A 246 11.84 1.38 -1.58
CA VAL A 246 10.55 1.26 -0.89
C VAL A 246 9.78 0.02 -1.33
N LEU A 247 9.69 -0.25 -2.63
CA LEU A 247 8.87 -1.32 -3.19
C LEU A 247 9.68 -2.62 -3.42
N PRO A 248 9.09 -3.80 -3.17
CA PRO A 248 9.65 -5.09 -3.54
C PRO A 248 9.85 -5.24 -5.06
N PRO A 249 10.78 -6.10 -5.51
CA PRO A 249 11.07 -6.28 -6.94
C PRO A 249 9.85 -6.63 -7.79
N LEU A 250 8.95 -7.48 -7.30
CA LEU A 250 7.74 -7.89 -8.04
C LEU A 250 6.78 -6.72 -8.28
N GLN A 251 6.62 -5.85 -7.29
CA GLN A 251 5.79 -4.65 -7.44
C GLN A 251 6.46 -3.62 -8.34
N MET A 252 7.78 -3.49 -8.25
CA MET A 252 8.55 -2.65 -9.15
C MET A 252 8.33 -3.08 -10.61
N GLN A 253 8.44 -4.37 -10.86
CA GLN A 253 8.17 -4.95 -12.18
C GLN A 253 6.73 -4.65 -12.64
N ALA A 254 5.74 -4.81 -11.76
CA ALA A 254 4.34 -4.52 -12.10
C ALA A 254 4.08 -3.04 -12.43
N VAL A 255 4.67 -2.10 -11.67
CA VAL A 255 4.55 -0.66 -11.95
C VAL A 255 5.17 -0.34 -13.30
N PHE A 256 6.42 -0.75 -13.50
CA PHE A 256 7.16 -0.34 -14.69
C PHE A 256 6.69 -1.06 -15.95
N SER A 257 6.23 -2.31 -15.86
CA SER A 257 5.55 -2.97 -17.00
C SER A 257 4.37 -2.13 -17.49
N ARG A 258 3.53 -1.63 -16.57
CA ARG A 258 2.38 -0.78 -16.95
C ARG A 258 2.81 0.59 -17.48
N VAL A 259 3.92 1.15 -16.97
CA VAL A 259 4.50 2.39 -17.50
C VAL A 259 4.99 2.18 -18.93
N PHE A 260 5.67 1.07 -19.22
CA PHE A 260 6.13 0.73 -20.57
C PHE A 260 4.97 0.43 -21.51
N ASP A 261 3.96 -0.35 -21.08
CA ASP A 261 2.75 -0.60 -21.88
C ASP A 261 2.03 0.72 -22.22
N MET A 262 1.97 1.68 -21.28
CA MET A 262 1.43 3.02 -21.51
C MET A 262 2.28 3.81 -22.52
N LEU A 263 3.62 3.77 -22.40
CA LEU A 263 4.53 4.40 -23.36
C LEU A 263 4.35 3.83 -24.76
N GLU A 264 4.27 2.51 -24.90
CA GLU A 264 4.04 1.80 -26.16
C GLU A 264 2.74 2.24 -26.85
N HIS A 265 1.69 2.48 -26.07
CA HIS A 265 0.38 2.88 -26.62
C HIS A 265 0.27 4.38 -26.92
N LYS A 266 0.84 5.24 -26.06
CA LYS A 266 0.68 6.69 -26.16
C LYS A 266 1.69 7.35 -27.09
N MET A 267 2.97 6.94 -27.06
CA MET A 267 4.02 7.55 -27.88
C MET A 267 3.68 7.62 -29.38
N PRO A 268 3.21 6.55 -30.04
CA PRO A 268 2.87 6.60 -31.46
C PRO A 268 1.85 7.65 -31.83
N SER A 269 0.84 7.87 -30.97
CA SER A 269 -0.23 8.83 -31.23
C SER A 269 0.27 10.27 -31.33
N CYS A 270 1.40 10.56 -30.70
CA CYS A 270 1.93 11.91 -30.57
C CYS A 270 2.96 12.25 -31.64
N PHE A 271 3.60 11.21 -32.19
CA PHE A 271 4.47 11.35 -33.36
C PHE A 271 3.67 11.42 -34.67
N LYS A 272 2.34 11.26 -34.67
CA LYS A 272 1.49 11.44 -35.86
C LYS A 272 1.67 12.80 -36.54
N ALA A 273 1.95 13.85 -35.76
CA ALA A 273 2.20 15.20 -36.28
C ALA A 273 3.62 15.35 -36.86
N VAL A 274 4.59 14.56 -36.38
CA VAL A 274 6.00 14.63 -36.78
C VAL A 274 6.19 13.96 -38.13
N GLN A 275 6.32 14.77 -39.19
CA GLN A 275 6.55 14.30 -40.56
C GLN A 275 7.85 14.89 -41.14
N PRO A 276 9.01 14.23 -40.94
CA PRO A 276 10.26 14.66 -41.54
C PRO A 276 10.20 14.56 -43.07
N HIS A 277 10.74 15.55 -43.76
CA HIS A 277 10.72 15.62 -45.22
C HIS A 277 11.83 14.77 -45.84
N THR A 278 12.95 14.61 -45.14
CA THR A 278 14.11 13.88 -45.64
C THR A 278 14.11 12.43 -45.19
N ALA A 279 14.64 11.53 -46.03
CA ALA A 279 14.90 10.15 -45.64
C ALA A 279 15.87 10.04 -44.45
N ALA A 280 16.77 11.02 -44.30
CA ALA A 280 17.66 11.12 -43.15
C ALA A 280 16.88 11.44 -41.85
N GLY A 281 15.93 12.39 -41.91
CA GLY A 281 15.09 12.76 -40.77
C GLY A 281 14.19 11.61 -40.30
N LYS A 282 13.60 10.86 -41.24
CA LYS A 282 12.84 9.64 -40.90
C LYS A 282 13.69 8.60 -40.14
N ARG A 283 14.92 8.36 -40.59
CA ARG A 283 15.86 7.49 -39.87
C ARG A 283 16.25 8.06 -38.49
N ARG A 284 16.35 9.38 -38.34
CA ARG A 284 16.63 10.01 -37.04
C ARG A 284 15.49 9.83 -36.05
N VAL A 285 14.23 9.89 -36.48
CA VAL A 285 13.08 9.58 -35.60
C VAL A 285 13.20 8.17 -35.03
N VAL A 286 13.49 7.18 -35.88
CA VAL A 286 13.69 5.78 -35.45
C VAL A 286 14.90 5.68 -34.51
N ALA A 287 16.02 6.33 -34.85
CA ALA A 287 17.22 6.33 -34.02
C ALA A 287 17.01 7.01 -32.65
N ASP A 288 16.16 8.04 -32.59
CA ASP A 288 15.81 8.74 -31.36
C ASP A 288 15.00 7.84 -30.42
N VAL A 289 14.01 7.12 -30.97
CA VAL A 289 13.22 6.14 -30.21
C VAL A 289 14.09 4.97 -29.74
N VAL A 290 15.05 4.51 -30.55
CA VAL A 290 16.04 3.51 -30.12
C VAL A 290 16.89 4.04 -28.97
N ALA A 291 17.46 5.24 -29.10
CA ALA A 291 18.26 5.87 -28.05
C ALA A 291 17.45 6.12 -26.76
N PHE A 292 16.16 6.42 -26.89
CA PHE A 292 15.22 6.53 -25.78
C PHE A 292 15.02 5.19 -25.06
N VAL A 293 14.76 4.11 -25.80
CA VAL A 293 14.62 2.76 -25.21
C VAL A 293 15.93 2.32 -24.56
N ASP A 294 17.07 2.61 -25.19
CA ASP A 294 18.39 2.33 -24.64
C ASP A 294 18.69 3.14 -23.37
N SER A 295 18.08 4.32 -23.19
CA SER A 295 18.21 5.08 -21.94
C SER A 295 17.65 4.35 -20.71
N PHE A 296 16.80 3.34 -20.90
CA PHE A 296 16.31 2.49 -19.82
C PHE A 296 17.20 1.28 -19.53
N HIS A 297 18.35 1.12 -20.21
CA HIS A 297 19.23 -0.04 -20.00
C HIS A 297 19.68 -0.20 -18.55
N GLU A 298 19.82 0.89 -17.79
CA GLU A 298 20.16 0.86 -16.36
C GLU A 298 19.09 0.14 -15.50
N LEU A 299 17.89 -0.02 -16.03
CA LEU A 299 16.78 -0.77 -15.42
C LEU A 299 16.79 -2.26 -15.83
N ARG A 300 17.65 -2.68 -16.79
CA ARG A 300 17.77 -4.07 -17.23
C ARG A 300 18.22 -4.96 -16.06
N GLY A 301 17.45 -6.01 -15.81
CA GLY A 301 17.68 -6.96 -14.72
C GLY A 301 16.77 -6.75 -13.49
N VAL A 302 16.07 -5.62 -13.40
CA VAL A 302 15.06 -5.39 -12.34
C VAL A 302 13.64 -5.32 -12.89
N VAL A 303 13.49 -4.89 -14.14
CA VAL A 303 12.22 -4.90 -14.85
C VAL A 303 12.44 -5.53 -16.23
N ASP A 304 11.48 -6.33 -16.67
CA ASP A 304 11.43 -6.82 -18.06
C ASP A 304 11.11 -5.63 -18.97
N LEU A 305 12.13 -5.09 -19.64
CA LEU A 305 11.99 -3.91 -20.49
C LEU A 305 11.29 -4.28 -21.79
N ARG A 306 10.09 -3.76 -21.97
CA ARG A 306 9.33 -3.83 -23.23
C ARG A 306 9.57 -2.54 -24.01
N GLY A 307 10.52 -2.61 -24.94
CA GLY A 307 10.83 -1.51 -25.86
C GLY A 307 10.89 -1.96 -27.31
N ASP A 308 10.98 -3.26 -27.56
CA ASP A 308 11.10 -3.82 -28.90
C ASP A 308 9.84 -3.58 -29.75
N GLN A 309 8.65 -3.63 -29.13
CA GLN A 309 7.40 -3.34 -29.83
C GLN A 309 7.29 -1.87 -30.23
N LEU A 310 7.71 -0.96 -29.34
CA LEU A 310 7.79 0.47 -29.64
C LEU A 310 8.74 0.73 -30.82
N VAL A 311 9.95 0.18 -30.77
CA VAL A 311 10.94 0.34 -31.85
C VAL A 311 10.43 -0.26 -33.16
N ALA A 312 9.81 -1.44 -33.12
CA ALA A 312 9.23 -2.07 -34.30
C ALA A 312 8.11 -1.22 -34.93
N HIS A 313 7.24 -0.62 -34.11
CA HIS A 313 6.19 0.27 -34.58
C HIS A 313 6.77 1.49 -35.33
N PHE A 314 7.78 2.14 -34.75
CA PHE A 314 8.41 3.31 -35.37
C PHE A 314 9.20 2.96 -36.63
N LYS A 315 9.89 1.81 -36.67
CA LYS A 315 10.51 1.30 -37.90
C LYS A 315 9.47 1.14 -39.01
N SER A 316 8.37 0.46 -38.74
CA SER A 316 7.31 0.25 -39.73
C SER A 316 6.60 1.53 -40.21
N SER A 317 6.66 2.61 -39.43
CA SER A 317 5.97 3.87 -39.75
C SER A 317 6.84 4.87 -40.51
N TYR A 318 8.17 4.75 -40.39
CA TYR A 318 9.13 5.74 -40.93
C TYR A 318 10.15 5.14 -41.92
N GLU A 319 10.33 3.82 -41.97
CA GLU A 319 11.06 3.10 -43.03
C GLU A 319 10.14 2.74 -44.20
#